data_AF-A0A924SZ63-F1
#
_entry.id   AF-A0A924SZ63-F1
#
_cell.length_a   1.000
_cell.length_b   1.000
_cell.length_c   1.000
_cell.angle_alpha   90.00
_cell.angle_beta   90.00
_cell.angle_gamma   90.00
#
_symmetry.space_group_name_H-M   'P 1'
#
loop_
_entity.id
_entity.type
_entity.pdbx_description
1 polymer ?
#
loop_
_entity_poly.entity_id
_entity_poly.type
_entity_poly.pdbx_seq_one_letter_code
_entity_poly.pdbx_strand_id
1 'polypeptide(L)'
;MRRRSKDTFRILAMILVGLTIGHRLSSPCLAGASPPPFTVDELKKIAAGGNSGKKLSSIEELLASLPADLRSHSVFVTKSGSLQTATPKDPRVILHSTDAKFLMAFNGKGTRTDELEIIQFDEPSAKFNFFRADFKSGSFQVHQPEGNECKRCHGQDPRPNWSAYPDWPGTFGSNDMAIDVPETRQIEKFIRTATSHPRYRHLPGLSDRLRSNPDGEGNAFGGNSNLTENVAHQNFKRVRRLVRNTPDYDLFKYAILGALRCPDLKFQEFLPVASPARNLTFGSFGETGESGAVNNPFFWIFQHRQISTTSWSMMFLDRKSANATFQNPMTTPENAGAELGWILAQGDPELLAYFESGKLYIPSEKCDQLKVKSRTELSRGLVASVADKPGDATTPQAGMSGDGTPGKSILERRCFACHDGPDKTGVSFREDDLKALLNRVPTFGETLIRRTLLTEPEVTRMPLHSAPLNESERRQIRIYLRDLGERAGEALTR
;
A
#
# COMPACT_ATOMS: atom_id res chain seq x y z
N MET A 1 -52.08 -63.24 -58.58
CA MET A 1 -53.14 -62.52 -57.81
C MET A 1 -53.06 -62.92 -56.34
N ARG A 2 -52.90 -61.92 -55.46
CA ARG A 2 -53.12 -61.88 -53.99
C ARG A 2 -52.82 -63.15 -53.16
N ARG A 3 -51.73 -63.09 -52.37
CA ARG A 3 -51.66 -63.30 -50.89
C ARG A 3 -50.20 -63.47 -50.43
N ARG A 4 -49.78 -62.65 -49.43
CA ARG A 4 -49.20 -63.01 -48.10
C ARG A 4 -47.91 -63.85 -48.14
N SER A 5 -46.87 -63.63 -47.34
CA SER A 5 -46.63 -62.84 -46.13
C SER A 5 -45.15 -63.01 -45.74
N LYS A 6 -44.67 -62.17 -44.81
CA LYS A 6 -43.46 -62.32 -43.99
C LYS A 6 -42.16 -61.93 -44.68
N ASP A 7 -41.70 -60.71 -44.40
CA ASP A 7 -40.37 -60.43 -43.84
C ASP A 7 -40.03 -58.94 -44.00
N THR A 8 -40.53 -58.11 -43.08
CA THR A 8 -39.98 -56.77 -42.82
C THR A 8 -40.55 -56.25 -41.51
N PHE A 9 -40.02 -56.68 -40.36
CA PHE A 9 -40.15 -55.96 -39.07
C PHE A 9 -39.23 -56.61 -38.03
N ARG A 10 -37.93 -56.31 -38.14
CA ARG A 10 -36.99 -56.36 -37.02
C ARG A 10 -36.23 -55.02 -37.06
N ILE A 11 -36.07 -54.41 -35.89
CA ILE A 11 -35.56 -53.05 -35.61
C ILE A 11 -36.67 -51.98 -35.55
N LEU A 12 -37.54 -52.06 -34.52
CA LEU A 12 -38.07 -50.87 -33.83
C LEU A 12 -38.78 -51.30 -32.53
N ALA A 13 -38.01 -51.80 -31.56
CA ALA A 13 -38.48 -52.02 -30.20
C ALA A 13 -37.28 -51.97 -29.25
N MET A 14 -37.01 -50.78 -28.68
CA MET A 14 -36.34 -50.52 -27.38
C MET A 14 -35.81 -49.07 -27.32
N ILE A 15 -36.70 -48.07 -27.44
CA ILE A 15 -36.43 -46.72 -26.90
C ILE A 15 -37.71 -46.25 -26.20
N LEU A 16 -37.93 -46.78 -25.00
CA LEU A 16 -38.87 -46.26 -24.02
C LEU A 16 -38.35 -46.67 -22.64
N VAL A 17 -37.16 -46.13 -22.31
CA VAL A 17 -36.63 -46.11 -20.94
C VAL A 17 -36.99 -44.75 -20.36
N GLY A 18 -37.67 -44.77 -19.22
CA GLY A 18 -38.24 -43.59 -18.58
C GLY A 18 -37.22 -42.48 -18.32
N LEU A 19 -37.59 -41.27 -18.73
CA LEU A 19 -37.05 -40.03 -18.19
C LEU A 19 -37.52 -39.88 -16.74
N THR A 20 -36.88 -40.59 -15.81
CA THR A 20 -36.79 -40.12 -14.44
C THR A 20 -35.77 -38.99 -14.42
N ILE A 21 -36.25 -37.75 -14.26
CA ILE A 21 -35.44 -36.60 -13.91
C ILE A 21 -34.88 -36.87 -12.52
N GLY A 22 -33.77 -37.60 -12.46
CA GLY A 22 -32.95 -37.70 -11.27
C GLY A 22 -32.28 -36.34 -11.07
N HIS A 23 -32.88 -35.50 -10.24
CA HIS A 23 -32.13 -34.45 -9.58
C HIS A 23 -30.96 -35.11 -8.86
N ARG A 24 -29.79 -35.13 -9.51
CA ARG A 24 -28.52 -35.30 -8.81
C ARG A 24 -28.48 -34.13 -7.84
N LEU A 25 -28.81 -34.41 -6.58
CA LEU A 25 -28.40 -33.58 -5.48
C LEU A 25 -26.88 -33.51 -5.58
N SER A 26 -26.39 -32.42 -6.18
CA SER A 26 -25.01 -32.01 -6.12
C SER A 26 -24.68 -32.02 -4.64
N SER A 27 -23.96 -33.04 -4.18
CA SER A 27 -23.42 -33.03 -2.82
C SER A 27 -22.72 -31.69 -2.66
N PRO A 28 -23.08 -30.87 -1.66
CA PRO A 28 -22.43 -29.58 -1.46
C PRO A 28 -20.95 -29.89 -1.39
N CYS A 29 -20.21 -29.42 -2.40
CA CYS A 29 -18.78 -29.57 -2.46
C CYS A 29 -18.26 -29.06 -1.12
N LEU A 30 -17.71 -29.96 -0.31
CA LEU A 30 -16.88 -29.59 0.82
C LEU A 30 -15.74 -28.80 0.20
N ALA A 31 -15.90 -27.48 0.09
CA ALA A 31 -14.82 -26.58 -0.22
C ALA A 31 -13.79 -26.84 0.87
N GLY A 32 -12.76 -27.61 0.54
CA GLY A 32 -11.72 -27.98 1.48
C GLY A 32 -11.21 -26.69 2.10
N ALA A 33 -11.19 -26.63 3.43
CA ALA A 33 -10.64 -25.48 4.13
C ALA A 33 -9.26 -25.17 3.55
N SER A 34 -9.03 -23.91 3.16
CA SER A 34 -7.71 -23.49 2.67
C SER A 34 -6.66 -23.90 3.71
N PRO A 35 -5.49 -24.39 3.29
CA PRO A 35 -4.44 -24.77 4.22
C PRO A 35 -4.08 -23.56 5.12
N PRO A 36 -3.67 -23.80 6.37
CA PRO A 36 -3.27 -22.72 7.26
C PRO A 36 -2.14 -21.89 6.62
N PRO A 37 -2.09 -20.57 6.89
CA PRO A 37 -1.08 -19.69 6.31
C PRO A 37 0.31 -20.06 6.82
N PHE A 38 1.31 -20.01 5.94
CA PHE A 38 2.69 -20.28 6.31
C PHE A 38 3.23 -19.22 7.28
N THR A 39 3.99 -19.61 8.29
CA THR A 39 4.48 -18.69 9.34
C THR A 39 5.96 -18.85 9.66
N VAL A 40 6.51 -17.87 10.39
CA VAL A 40 7.85 -17.93 11.01
C VAL A 40 8.01 -19.15 11.93
N ASP A 41 6.96 -19.56 12.64
CA ASP A 41 7.05 -20.72 13.53
C ASP A 41 7.07 -22.04 12.75
N GLU A 42 6.36 -22.11 11.62
CA GLU A 42 6.51 -23.21 10.68
C GLU A 42 7.91 -23.26 10.06
N LEU A 43 8.49 -22.10 9.72
CA LEU A 43 9.87 -22.01 9.25
C LEU A 43 10.86 -22.54 10.29
N LYS A 44 10.72 -22.14 11.57
CA LYS A 44 11.53 -22.68 12.67
C LYS A 44 11.36 -24.19 12.82
N LYS A 45 10.13 -24.69 12.71
CA LYS A 45 9.83 -26.13 12.79
C LYS A 45 10.54 -26.91 11.68
N ILE A 46 10.52 -26.40 10.44
CA ILE A 46 11.26 -26.99 9.31
C ILE A 46 12.75 -27.01 9.60
N ALA A 47 13.31 -25.89 10.04
CA ALA A 47 14.74 -25.78 10.35
C ALA A 47 15.19 -26.69 11.51
N ALA A 48 14.32 -26.92 12.48
CA ALA A 48 14.54 -27.87 13.59
C ALA A 48 14.42 -29.35 13.18
N GLY A 49 14.15 -29.63 11.91
CA GLY A 49 14.09 -30.98 11.35
C GLY A 49 12.69 -31.51 11.07
N GLY A 50 11.64 -30.71 11.31
CA GLY A 50 10.27 -31.00 10.90
C GLY A 50 9.87 -32.47 11.07
N ASN A 51 9.42 -33.09 9.97
CA ASN A 51 9.05 -34.51 9.94
C ASN A 51 10.25 -35.45 9.68
N SER A 52 11.40 -34.94 9.26
CA SER A 52 12.58 -35.77 8.93
C SER A 52 13.45 -36.06 10.15
N GLY A 53 13.29 -35.31 11.25
CA GLY A 53 14.12 -35.39 12.45
C GLY A 53 15.54 -34.84 12.28
N LYS A 54 15.96 -34.49 11.05
CA LYS A 54 17.29 -33.94 10.77
C LYS A 54 17.26 -32.42 10.88
N LYS A 55 17.89 -31.87 11.93
CA LYS A 55 18.13 -30.42 12.06
C LYS A 55 18.92 -29.89 10.87
N LEU A 56 18.46 -28.79 10.29
CA LEU A 56 19.12 -28.14 9.16
C LEU A 56 20.24 -27.22 9.68
N SER A 57 21.28 -27.03 8.86
CA SER A 57 22.48 -26.27 9.22
C SER A 57 22.80 -25.12 8.28
N SER A 58 22.05 -24.96 7.17
CA SER A 58 22.28 -23.90 6.21
C SER A 58 21.01 -23.40 5.53
N ILE A 59 21.12 -22.22 4.91
CA ILE A 59 20.07 -21.64 4.07
C ILE A 59 19.76 -22.57 2.89
N GLU A 60 20.77 -23.21 2.30
CA GLU A 60 20.59 -24.13 1.17
C GLU A 60 19.73 -25.34 1.57
N GLU A 61 20.00 -25.95 2.73
CA GLU A 61 19.20 -27.06 3.27
C GLU A 61 17.77 -26.62 3.61
N LEU A 62 17.63 -25.40 4.16
CA LEU A 62 16.32 -24.82 4.44
C LEU A 62 15.51 -24.61 3.16
N LEU A 63 16.10 -23.96 2.15
CA LEU A 63 15.47 -23.72 0.84
C LEU A 63 15.05 -25.02 0.16
N ALA A 64 15.83 -26.09 0.28
CA ALA A 64 15.46 -27.41 -0.24
C ALA A 64 14.23 -28.01 0.48
N SER A 65 14.03 -27.65 1.75
CA SER A 65 12.99 -28.21 2.64
C SER A 65 11.70 -27.39 2.69
N LEU A 66 11.66 -26.20 2.06
CA LEU A 66 10.46 -25.36 2.04
C LEU A 66 9.32 -26.00 1.24
N PRO A 67 8.05 -25.72 1.60
CA PRO A 67 6.89 -26.12 0.82
C PRO A 67 7.02 -25.72 -0.65
N ALA A 68 6.58 -26.60 -1.55
CA ALA A 68 6.64 -26.34 -2.98
C ALA A 68 5.92 -25.04 -3.37
N ASP A 69 4.76 -24.79 -2.76
CA ASP A 69 3.97 -23.56 -2.93
C ASP A 69 4.81 -22.29 -2.69
N LEU A 70 5.50 -22.19 -1.55
CA LEU A 70 6.35 -21.03 -1.24
C LEU A 70 7.50 -20.88 -2.24
N ARG A 71 8.07 -21.98 -2.74
CA ARG A 71 9.19 -21.96 -3.71
C ARG A 71 8.76 -21.57 -5.12
N SER A 72 7.51 -21.87 -5.51
CA SER A 72 6.93 -21.52 -6.81
C SER A 72 6.48 -20.06 -6.91
N HIS A 73 6.37 -19.36 -5.78
CA HIS A 73 5.98 -17.95 -5.71
C HIS A 73 7.22 -17.09 -5.42
N SER A 74 7.87 -16.61 -6.49
CA SER A 74 9.13 -15.87 -6.34
C SER A 74 9.23 -14.65 -7.25
N VAL A 75 9.73 -13.55 -6.70
CA VAL A 75 10.09 -12.31 -7.42
C VAL A 75 11.60 -12.14 -7.43
N PHE A 76 12.15 -11.64 -8.54
CA PHE A 76 13.59 -11.49 -8.76
C PHE A 76 13.97 -10.01 -8.85
N VAL A 77 14.65 -9.52 -7.81
CA VAL A 77 15.15 -8.16 -7.70
C VAL A 77 16.60 -8.12 -8.20
N THR A 78 16.86 -7.39 -9.27
CA THR A 78 18.18 -7.22 -9.91
C THR A 78 18.96 -6.02 -9.38
N LYS A 79 18.27 -5.05 -8.78
CA LYS A 79 18.87 -3.90 -8.07
C LYS A 79 18.12 -3.66 -6.77
N SER A 80 18.67 -4.16 -5.66
CA SER A 80 18.01 -4.08 -4.35
C SER A 80 18.35 -2.79 -3.61
N GLY A 81 17.34 -2.18 -2.99
CA GLY A 81 17.51 -1.13 -1.97
C GLY A 81 17.60 -1.66 -0.54
N SER A 82 17.66 -2.98 -0.35
CA SER A 82 17.78 -3.63 0.97
C SER A 82 19.25 -3.74 1.44
N LEU A 83 19.46 -4.32 2.62
CA LEU A 83 20.78 -4.66 3.15
C LEU A 83 21.44 -5.81 2.36
N GLN A 84 20.64 -6.65 1.72
CA GLN A 84 21.07 -7.66 0.75
C GLN A 84 21.24 -7.03 -0.64
N THR A 85 22.48 -7.01 -1.14
CA THR A 85 22.76 -6.55 -2.51
C THR A 85 22.20 -7.52 -3.55
N ALA A 86 21.94 -7.01 -4.76
CA ALA A 86 21.53 -7.79 -5.91
C ALA A 86 22.19 -7.28 -7.20
N THR A 87 22.35 -8.19 -8.17
CA THR A 87 22.71 -7.87 -9.56
C THR A 87 21.83 -8.70 -10.50
N PRO A 88 21.75 -8.38 -11.81
CA PRO A 88 21.04 -9.24 -12.75
C PRO A 88 21.58 -10.68 -12.84
N LYS A 89 22.87 -10.91 -12.55
CA LYS A 89 23.48 -12.25 -12.56
C LYS A 89 23.21 -13.01 -11.26
N ASP A 90 23.12 -12.29 -10.15
CA ASP A 90 22.92 -12.81 -8.81
C ASP A 90 21.78 -12.00 -8.14
N PRO A 91 20.52 -12.20 -8.58
CA PRO A 91 19.40 -11.41 -8.08
C PRO A 91 19.05 -11.76 -6.63
N ARG A 92 18.49 -10.79 -5.91
CA ARG A 92 17.80 -11.08 -4.64
C ARG A 92 16.44 -11.68 -4.98
N VAL A 93 16.12 -12.80 -4.36
CA VAL A 93 14.87 -13.52 -4.56
C VAL A 93 13.96 -13.24 -3.37
N ILE A 94 12.70 -12.89 -3.64
CA ILE A 94 11.65 -12.78 -2.62
C ILE A 94 10.67 -13.93 -2.85
N LEU A 95 10.61 -14.87 -1.92
CA LEU A 95 9.57 -15.89 -1.85
C LEU A 95 8.37 -15.35 -1.10
N HIS A 96 7.17 -15.79 -1.44
CA HIS A 96 5.95 -15.41 -0.72
C HIS A 96 4.90 -16.52 -0.69
N SER A 97 4.09 -16.57 0.37
CA SER A 97 2.89 -17.41 0.39
C SER A 97 1.88 -16.94 -0.67
N THR A 98 0.94 -17.81 -1.06
CA THR A 98 -0.13 -17.45 -2.02
C THR A 98 -0.91 -16.20 -1.58
N ASP A 99 -1.12 -16.01 -0.28
CA ASP A 99 -1.83 -14.87 0.30
C ASP A 99 -0.92 -13.68 0.69
N ALA A 100 0.38 -13.79 0.42
CA ALA A 100 1.43 -12.86 0.83
C ALA A 100 1.38 -12.43 2.32
N LYS A 101 0.85 -13.27 3.21
CA LYS A 101 1.00 -13.07 4.65
C LYS A 101 2.39 -13.44 5.13
N PHE A 102 3.15 -14.22 4.37
CA PHE A 102 4.54 -14.53 4.65
C PHE A 102 5.39 -14.24 3.42
N LEU A 103 6.46 -13.46 3.60
CA LEU A 103 7.47 -13.17 2.60
C LEU A 103 8.84 -13.48 3.20
N MET A 104 9.74 -14.04 2.39
CA MET A 104 11.12 -14.30 2.78
C MET A 104 12.06 -14.02 1.62
N ALA A 105 13.13 -13.29 1.87
CA ALA A 105 14.10 -12.92 0.85
C ALA A 105 15.51 -13.45 1.17
N PHE A 106 16.23 -13.79 0.10
CA PHE A 106 17.63 -14.20 0.14
C PHE A 106 18.34 -13.75 -1.12
N ASN A 107 19.67 -13.63 -1.08
CA ASN A 107 20.51 -13.49 -2.26
C ASN A 107 21.46 -14.70 -2.39
N GLY A 108 21.95 -14.95 -3.60
CA GLY A 108 22.96 -15.99 -3.85
C GLY A 108 24.38 -15.53 -3.57
N LYS A 109 24.65 -14.23 -3.74
CA LYS A 109 25.95 -13.58 -3.57
C LYS A 109 25.81 -12.14 -3.08
N GLY A 110 26.92 -11.57 -2.62
CA GLY A 110 27.01 -10.17 -2.21
C GLY A 110 27.04 -10.02 -0.69
N THR A 111 26.40 -8.98 -0.17
CA THR A 111 26.32 -8.72 1.28
C THR A 111 25.27 -9.59 1.95
N ARG A 112 25.52 -9.99 3.21
CA ARG A 112 24.57 -10.70 4.08
C ARG A 112 23.96 -11.96 3.43
N THR A 113 24.79 -12.72 2.73
CA THR A 113 24.39 -14.00 2.12
C THR A 113 24.07 -15.06 3.16
N ASP A 114 24.52 -14.92 4.38
CA ASP A 114 24.23 -15.83 5.49
C ASP A 114 22.90 -15.52 6.21
N GLU A 115 22.12 -14.55 5.73
CA GLU A 115 20.90 -14.08 6.37
C GLU A 115 19.67 -14.20 5.44
N LEU A 116 18.50 -14.30 6.07
CA LEU A 116 17.18 -14.20 5.45
C LEU A 116 16.48 -12.95 5.98
N GLU A 117 15.80 -12.22 5.11
CA GLU A 117 14.93 -11.11 5.49
C GLU A 117 13.48 -11.59 5.39
N ILE A 118 12.70 -11.48 6.47
CA ILE A 118 11.34 -12.05 6.53
C ILE A 118 10.35 -10.94 6.88
N ILE A 119 9.20 -10.95 6.21
CA ILE A 119 8.03 -10.13 6.56
C ILE A 119 6.85 -11.06 6.80
N GLN A 120 6.18 -10.94 7.93
CA GLN A 120 4.95 -11.67 8.22
C GLN A 120 3.83 -10.69 8.59
N PHE A 121 2.68 -10.82 7.94
CA PHE A 121 1.47 -10.13 8.33
C PHE A 121 0.77 -10.87 9.47
N ASP A 122 0.67 -10.20 10.62
CA ASP A 122 -0.12 -10.66 11.76
C ASP A 122 -1.56 -10.17 11.58
N GLU A 123 -2.43 -11.09 11.19
CA GLU A 123 -3.83 -10.79 10.87
C GLU A 123 -4.65 -10.29 12.07
N PRO A 124 -4.54 -10.88 13.28
CA PRO A 124 -5.23 -10.38 14.47
C PRO A 124 -4.94 -8.90 14.78
N SER A 125 -3.66 -8.48 14.73
CA SER A 125 -3.31 -7.08 14.99
C SER A 125 -3.22 -6.20 13.75
N ALA A 126 -3.42 -6.76 12.55
CA ALA A 126 -3.27 -6.08 11.26
C ALA A 126 -1.95 -5.31 11.14
N LYS A 127 -0.83 -5.98 11.42
CA LYS A 127 0.54 -5.42 11.41
C LYS A 127 1.47 -6.29 10.59
N PHE A 128 2.45 -5.65 9.93
CA PHE A 128 3.59 -6.37 9.38
C PHE A 128 4.70 -6.45 10.44
N ASN A 129 5.15 -7.66 10.71
CA ASN A 129 6.30 -7.95 11.55
C ASN A 129 7.50 -8.29 10.66
N PHE A 130 8.65 -7.71 10.98
CA PHE A 130 9.89 -7.88 10.24
C PHE A 130 10.83 -8.74 11.07
N PHE A 131 11.49 -9.69 10.44
CA PHE A 131 12.45 -10.58 11.09
C PHE A 131 13.70 -10.73 10.24
N ARG A 132 14.80 -11.08 10.90
CA ARG A 132 16.00 -11.63 10.28
C ARG A 132 16.16 -13.07 10.73
N ALA A 133 16.70 -13.92 9.89
CA ALA A 133 17.04 -15.28 10.31
C ALA A 133 18.36 -15.74 9.72
N ASP A 134 19.12 -16.55 10.46
CA ASP A 134 20.42 -17.06 10.04
C ASP A 134 20.80 -18.36 10.76
N PHE A 135 21.95 -18.93 10.37
CA PHE A 135 22.53 -20.14 10.97
C PHE A 135 23.86 -19.87 11.72
N LYS A 136 24.19 -18.61 12.04
CA LYS A 136 25.52 -18.21 12.57
C LYS A 136 25.88 -18.89 13.88
N SER A 137 24.88 -19.23 14.69
CA SER A 137 25.05 -19.92 15.99
C SER A 137 25.18 -21.46 15.88
N GLY A 138 25.32 -22.01 14.66
CA GLY A 138 25.20 -23.46 14.43
C GLY A 138 23.76 -23.98 14.57
N SER A 139 22.79 -23.06 14.68
CA SER A 139 21.37 -23.36 14.72
C SER A 139 20.60 -22.25 14.02
N PHE A 140 19.44 -22.59 13.46
CA PHE A 140 18.54 -21.60 12.88
C PHE A 140 18.00 -20.69 13.98
N GLN A 141 18.24 -19.39 13.84
CA GLN A 141 17.77 -18.37 14.76
C GLN A 141 16.93 -17.35 14.00
N VAL A 142 15.87 -16.88 14.66
CA VAL A 142 15.03 -15.79 14.15
C VAL A 142 15.14 -14.63 15.12
N HIS A 143 15.57 -13.49 14.59
CA HIS A 143 15.81 -12.26 15.32
C HIS A 143 14.74 -11.24 14.94
N GLN A 144 14.25 -10.51 15.94
CA GLN A 144 13.64 -9.22 15.64
C GLN A 144 14.76 -8.22 15.35
N PRO A 145 14.63 -7.38 14.31
CA PRO A 145 15.62 -6.34 14.03
C PRO A 145 15.84 -5.48 15.26
N GLU A 146 17.09 -5.33 15.69
CA GLU A 146 17.41 -4.51 16.85
C GLU A 146 17.24 -3.02 16.50
N GLY A 147 16.52 -2.27 17.35
CA GLY A 147 16.41 -0.82 17.25
C GLY A 147 15.70 -0.29 16.00
N ASN A 148 16.33 0.66 15.32
CA ASN A 148 15.77 1.45 14.22
C ASN A 148 16.19 0.96 12.81
N GLU A 149 16.89 -0.17 12.67
CA GLU A 149 17.44 -0.62 11.37
C GLU A 149 16.38 -0.70 10.27
N CYS A 150 15.26 -1.39 10.54
CA CYS A 150 14.14 -1.47 9.60
C CYS A 150 13.25 -0.21 9.67
N LYS A 151 13.01 0.31 10.87
CA LYS A 151 12.11 1.47 11.07
C LYS A 151 12.59 2.73 10.37
N ARG A 152 13.90 2.88 10.15
CA ARG A 152 14.48 4.00 9.40
C ARG A 152 13.93 4.10 7.97
N CYS A 153 13.65 2.97 7.33
CA CYS A 153 13.13 2.94 5.95
C CYS A 153 11.62 2.62 5.89
N HIS A 154 11.09 1.90 6.89
CA HIS A 154 9.71 1.42 6.90
C HIS A 154 8.77 2.23 7.80
N GLY A 155 9.29 3.13 8.62
CA GLY A 155 8.53 3.94 9.57
C GLY A 155 8.12 3.18 10.85
N GLN A 156 7.31 3.82 11.68
CA GLN A 156 6.88 3.28 12.99
C GLN A 156 5.83 2.18 12.90
N ASP A 157 4.98 2.22 11.87
CA ASP A 157 3.99 1.18 11.58
C ASP A 157 4.41 0.49 10.27
N PRO A 158 5.40 -0.43 10.33
CA PRO A 158 6.12 -0.87 9.15
C PRO A 158 5.22 -1.66 8.20
N ARG A 159 5.63 -1.64 6.94
CA ARG A 159 5.03 -2.41 5.82
C ARG A 159 6.06 -2.52 4.70
N PRO A 160 5.91 -3.44 3.75
CA PRO A 160 6.67 -3.41 2.51
C PRO A 160 6.64 -2.01 1.85
N ASN A 161 7.79 -1.53 1.36
CA ASN A 161 7.99 -0.15 0.89
C ASN A 161 8.57 -0.08 -0.56
N TRP A 162 8.29 -1.09 -1.38
CA TRP A 162 8.65 -1.15 -2.79
C TRP A 162 7.45 -0.86 -3.69
N SER A 163 7.68 -0.22 -4.85
CA SER A 163 6.62 0.15 -5.80
C SER A 163 5.81 -1.06 -6.27
N ALA A 164 4.55 -0.79 -6.66
CA ALA A 164 3.68 -1.75 -7.31
C ALA A 164 4.26 -2.17 -8.65
N TYR A 165 4.09 -3.45 -9.01
CA TYR A 165 4.37 -3.91 -10.36
C TYR A 165 3.32 -3.33 -11.35
N PRO A 166 3.70 -2.95 -12.59
CA PRO A 166 5.03 -3.13 -13.19
C PRO A 166 6.11 -2.13 -12.80
N ASP A 167 5.76 -1.01 -12.19
CA ASP A 167 6.68 0.10 -11.90
C ASP A 167 7.66 -0.17 -10.75
N TRP A 168 8.00 -1.43 -10.46
CA TRP A 168 8.97 -1.80 -9.44
C TRP A 168 10.40 -1.73 -10.00
N PRO A 169 11.15 -0.63 -9.78
CA PRO A 169 12.42 -0.47 -10.47
C PRO A 169 13.44 -1.48 -9.95
N GLY A 170 14.17 -2.11 -10.87
CA GLY A 170 15.20 -3.08 -10.50
C GLY A 170 14.65 -4.47 -10.17
N THR A 171 13.49 -4.85 -10.68
CA THR A 171 13.03 -6.24 -10.77
C THR A 171 13.05 -6.72 -12.20
N PHE A 172 13.23 -8.03 -12.42
CA PHE A 172 12.94 -8.57 -13.74
C PHE A 172 11.47 -8.35 -14.09
N GLY A 173 11.23 -7.84 -15.29
CA GLY A 173 9.89 -7.50 -15.80
C GLY A 173 9.39 -6.11 -15.47
N SER A 174 10.20 -5.23 -14.88
CA SER A 174 9.73 -3.92 -14.40
C SER A 174 9.22 -2.95 -15.48
N ASN A 175 9.22 -3.35 -16.75
CA ASN A 175 8.81 -2.51 -17.88
C ASN A 175 7.57 -3.04 -18.63
N ASP A 176 6.87 -4.06 -18.10
CA ASP A 176 5.63 -4.77 -18.54
C ASP A 176 5.34 -4.96 -20.05
N MET A 177 5.51 -3.94 -20.87
CA MET A 177 5.18 -3.92 -22.29
C MET A 177 6.22 -4.60 -23.19
N ALA A 178 7.46 -4.77 -22.72
CA ALA A 178 8.46 -5.57 -23.39
C ALA A 178 9.61 -5.92 -22.43
N ILE A 179 9.92 -7.21 -22.29
CA ILE A 179 11.26 -7.60 -21.87
C ILE A 179 12.18 -7.16 -23.02
N ASP A 180 13.00 -6.14 -22.79
CA ASP A 180 13.90 -5.67 -23.83
C ASP A 180 14.99 -6.72 -24.11
N VAL A 181 15.65 -6.61 -25.27
CA VAL A 181 16.72 -7.55 -25.65
C VAL A 181 17.85 -7.60 -24.59
N PRO A 182 18.29 -6.46 -24.00
CA PRO A 182 19.20 -6.48 -22.84
C PRO A 182 18.73 -7.33 -21.65
N GLU A 183 17.50 -7.15 -21.17
CA GLU A 183 16.93 -7.87 -20.03
C GLU A 183 16.76 -9.35 -20.36
N THR A 184 16.31 -9.68 -21.56
CA THR A 184 16.22 -11.08 -22.04
C THR A 184 17.57 -11.78 -21.90
N ARG A 185 18.66 -11.16 -22.35
CA ARG A 185 20.02 -11.72 -22.21
C ARG A 185 20.45 -11.88 -20.75
N GLN A 186 20.04 -10.97 -19.88
CA GLN A 186 20.32 -11.05 -18.44
C GLN A 186 19.57 -12.22 -17.80
N ILE A 187 18.28 -12.36 -18.10
CA ILE A 187 17.43 -13.47 -17.66
C ILE A 187 18.01 -14.80 -18.12
N GLU A 188 18.35 -14.94 -19.40
CA GLU A 188 18.94 -16.17 -19.91
C GLU A 188 20.27 -16.52 -19.25
N LYS A 189 21.12 -15.52 -19.00
CA LYS A 189 22.38 -15.70 -18.28
C LYS A 189 22.14 -16.17 -16.85
N PHE A 190 21.18 -15.56 -16.16
CA PHE A 190 20.78 -15.95 -14.82
C PHE A 190 20.27 -17.40 -14.80
N ILE A 191 19.30 -17.75 -15.66
CA ILE A 191 18.72 -19.11 -15.76
C ILE A 191 19.82 -20.16 -15.95
N ARG A 192 20.76 -19.94 -16.87
CA ARG A 192 21.89 -20.88 -17.11
C ARG A 192 22.73 -21.15 -15.86
N THR A 193 22.91 -20.15 -15.02
CA THR A 193 23.68 -20.28 -13.77
C THR A 193 22.85 -20.73 -12.58
N ALA A 194 21.54 -20.48 -12.60
CA ALA A 194 20.65 -20.75 -11.47
C ALA A 194 20.43 -22.25 -11.24
N THR A 195 20.44 -23.07 -12.30
CA THR A 195 20.23 -24.53 -12.22
C THR A 195 21.30 -25.26 -11.44
N SER A 196 22.54 -24.76 -11.42
CA SER A 196 23.66 -25.29 -10.64
C SER A 196 23.98 -24.49 -9.38
N HIS A 197 23.33 -23.33 -9.20
CA HIS A 197 23.56 -22.49 -8.02
C HIS A 197 23.06 -23.18 -6.75
N PRO A 198 23.82 -23.18 -5.63
CA PRO A 198 23.43 -23.88 -4.39
C PRO A 198 22.04 -23.51 -3.89
N ARG A 199 21.62 -22.26 -4.07
CA ARG A 199 20.31 -21.72 -3.64
C ARG A 199 19.23 -21.73 -4.73
N TYR A 200 19.52 -21.18 -5.90
CA TYR A 200 18.48 -20.95 -6.92
C TYR A 200 17.97 -22.24 -7.55
N ARG A 201 18.74 -23.34 -7.52
CA ARG A 201 18.31 -24.66 -8.00
C ARG A 201 17.05 -25.20 -7.30
N HIS A 202 16.73 -24.67 -6.12
CA HIS A 202 15.57 -25.09 -5.34
C HIS A 202 14.26 -24.38 -5.77
N LEU A 203 14.33 -23.42 -6.71
CA LEU A 203 13.17 -22.69 -7.24
C LEU A 203 12.57 -23.45 -8.44
N PRO A 204 11.41 -24.11 -8.28
CA PRO A 204 10.80 -24.89 -9.35
C PRO A 204 10.36 -24.01 -10.52
N GLY A 205 10.34 -24.57 -11.74
CA GLY A 205 9.83 -23.90 -12.93
C GLY A 205 10.52 -22.55 -13.24
N LEU A 206 11.78 -22.36 -12.84
CA LEU A 206 12.47 -21.07 -13.01
C LEU A 206 12.57 -20.66 -14.48
N SER A 207 12.98 -21.61 -15.34
CA SER A 207 13.09 -21.38 -16.78
C SER A 207 11.73 -21.01 -17.37
N ASP A 208 10.69 -21.76 -17.04
CA ASP A 208 9.35 -21.54 -17.58
C ASP A 208 8.82 -20.17 -17.16
N ARG A 209 8.86 -19.86 -15.86
CA ARG A 209 8.36 -18.60 -15.30
C ARG A 209 9.07 -17.35 -15.81
N LEU A 210 10.37 -17.44 -16.13
CA LEU A 210 11.14 -16.29 -16.63
C LEU A 210 11.19 -16.19 -18.16
N ARG A 211 10.88 -17.28 -18.87
CA ARG A 211 10.83 -17.31 -20.35
C ARG A 211 9.42 -17.23 -20.91
N SER A 212 8.39 -17.51 -20.11
CA SER A 212 7.00 -17.46 -20.53
C SER A 212 6.58 -16.01 -20.80
N ASN A 213 6.96 -15.47 -21.95
CA ASN A 213 6.16 -14.48 -22.67
C ASN A 213 6.35 -14.63 -24.18
N PRO A 214 5.85 -15.72 -24.80
CA PRO A 214 6.07 -15.91 -26.23
C PRO A 214 5.20 -14.97 -27.08
N ASP A 215 4.04 -14.53 -26.57
CA ASP A 215 2.98 -13.96 -27.42
C ASP A 215 2.52 -12.54 -27.01
N GLY A 216 3.16 -11.88 -26.03
CA GLY A 216 2.88 -10.48 -25.69
C GLY A 216 1.53 -10.21 -24.99
N GLU A 217 0.67 -11.23 -24.81
CA GLU A 217 -0.62 -11.10 -24.12
C GLU A 217 -0.65 -11.75 -22.72
N GLY A 218 0.45 -12.38 -22.27
CA GLY A 218 0.55 -13.02 -20.96
C GLY A 218 1.54 -12.34 -20.04
N ASN A 219 1.13 -12.01 -18.81
CA ASN A 219 2.02 -11.45 -17.77
C ASN A 219 3.17 -12.42 -17.47
N ALA A 220 4.31 -12.23 -18.16
CA ALA A 220 5.53 -13.01 -17.98
C ALA A 220 5.99 -13.09 -16.53
N PHE A 221 5.64 -12.06 -15.77
CA PHE A 221 5.95 -11.93 -14.36
C PHE A 221 4.68 -11.89 -13.52
N GLY A 222 3.74 -12.81 -13.79
CA GLY A 222 2.54 -13.00 -12.95
C GLY A 222 2.88 -13.08 -11.45
N GLY A 223 4.07 -13.59 -11.09
CA GLY A 223 4.56 -13.56 -9.71
C GLY A 223 4.68 -12.14 -9.12
N ASN A 224 5.13 -11.15 -9.89
CA ASN A 224 5.27 -9.77 -9.41
C ASN A 224 3.90 -9.09 -9.22
N SER A 225 2.97 -9.28 -10.17
CA SER A 225 1.58 -8.80 -10.05
C SER A 225 0.87 -9.46 -8.88
N ASN A 226 0.99 -10.78 -8.74
CA ASN A 226 0.39 -11.54 -7.64
C ASN A 226 0.95 -11.09 -6.29
N LEU A 227 2.26 -10.88 -6.17
CA LEU A 227 2.84 -10.36 -4.92
C LEU A 227 2.30 -8.97 -4.61
N THR A 228 2.25 -8.07 -5.60
CA THR A 228 1.73 -6.70 -5.45
C THR A 228 0.29 -6.70 -4.95
N GLU A 229 -0.57 -7.47 -5.61
CA GLU A 229 -2.00 -7.57 -5.29
C GLU A 229 -2.24 -8.11 -3.88
N ASN A 230 -1.60 -9.25 -3.55
CA ASN A 230 -1.79 -9.90 -2.26
C ASN A 230 -1.21 -9.07 -1.09
N VAL A 231 -0.05 -8.42 -1.29
CA VAL A 231 0.50 -7.50 -0.28
C VAL A 231 -0.40 -6.27 -0.11
N ALA A 232 -0.97 -5.73 -1.19
CA ALA A 232 -1.91 -4.62 -1.11
C ALA A 232 -3.16 -4.99 -0.29
N HIS A 233 -3.69 -6.20 -0.44
CA HIS A 233 -4.80 -6.68 0.39
C HIS A 233 -4.44 -6.69 1.89
N GLN A 234 -3.26 -7.19 2.26
CA GLN A 234 -2.79 -7.13 3.66
C GLN A 234 -2.56 -5.68 4.13
N ASN A 235 -2.05 -4.81 3.24
CA ASN A 235 -1.86 -3.40 3.56
C ASN A 235 -3.20 -2.68 3.79
N PHE A 236 -4.27 -3.02 3.07
CA PHE A 236 -5.59 -2.44 3.34
C PHE A 236 -6.17 -2.88 4.69
N LYS A 237 -5.91 -4.11 5.14
CA LYS A 237 -6.25 -4.51 6.52
C LYS A 237 -5.49 -3.68 7.55
N ARG A 238 -4.20 -3.38 7.32
CA ARG A 238 -3.41 -2.43 8.12
C ARG A 238 -4.02 -1.04 8.09
N VAL A 239 -4.37 -0.51 6.92
CA VAL A 239 -5.01 0.81 6.76
C VAL A 239 -6.33 0.86 7.52
N ARG A 240 -7.18 -0.17 7.42
CA ARG A 240 -8.41 -0.27 8.22
C ARG A 240 -8.14 -0.10 9.71
N ARG A 241 -7.13 -0.78 10.27
CA ARG A 241 -6.76 -0.59 11.69
C ARG A 241 -6.41 0.87 11.96
N LEU A 242 -5.56 1.48 11.13
CA LEU A 242 -5.14 2.88 11.33
C LEU A 242 -6.34 3.83 11.30
N VAL A 243 -7.24 3.64 10.33
CA VAL A 243 -8.46 4.43 10.16
C VAL A 243 -9.43 4.23 11.33
N ARG A 244 -9.66 2.98 11.76
CA ARG A 244 -10.55 2.68 12.89
C ARG A 244 -10.04 3.19 14.23
N ASN A 245 -8.73 3.31 14.38
CA ASN A 245 -8.10 3.79 15.60
C ASN A 245 -8.10 5.33 15.70
N THR A 246 -8.67 6.07 14.75
CA THR A 246 -8.83 7.52 14.92
C THR A 246 -9.96 7.81 15.91
N PRO A 247 -9.83 8.81 16.79
CA PRO A 247 -10.83 9.12 17.82
C PRO A 247 -12.24 9.40 17.29
N ASP A 248 -12.34 9.78 16.02
CA ASP A 248 -13.56 10.19 15.35
C ASP A 248 -14.02 9.22 14.25
N TYR A 249 -13.44 8.01 14.19
CA TYR A 249 -13.81 7.03 13.16
C TYR A 249 -15.32 6.78 13.13
N ASP A 250 -15.94 6.49 14.28
CA ASP A 250 -17.37 6.19 14.34
C ASP A 250 -18.25 7.33 13.84
N LEU A 251 -17.79 8.57 14.02
CA LEU A 251 -18.48 9.77 13.54
C LEU A 251 -18.39 9.89 12.01
N PHE A 252 -17.28 9.49 11.41
CA PHE A 252 -17.00 9.66 9.98
C PHE A 252 -17.15 8.39 9.14
N LYS A 253 -17.37 7.21 9.74
CA LYS A 253 -17.32 5.92 9.03
C LYS A 253 -18.26 5.83 7.83
N TYR A 254 -19.44 6.44 7.92
CA TYR A 254 -20.40 6.49 6.81
C TYR A 254 -19.94 7.44 5.69
N ALA A 255 -19.38 8.59 6.03
CA ALA A 255 -18.81 9.53 5.07
C ALA A 255 -17.61 8.92 4.33
N ILE A 256 -16.76 8.20 5.08
CA ILE A 256 -15.60 7.49 4.56
C ILE A 256 -16.05 6.39 3.59
N LEU A 257 -16.99 5.53 4.00
CA LEU A 257 -17.52 4.47 3.13
C LEU A 257 -18.18 5.05 1.88
N GLY A 258 -18.96 6.12 2.03
CA GLY A 258 -19.64 6.80 0.94
C GLY A 258 -18.68 7.34 -0.11
N ALA A 259 -17.64 8.05 0.32
CA ALA A 259 -16.62 8.55 -0.61
C ALA A 259 -15.84 7.44 -1.34
N LEU A 260 -15.77 6.23 -0.79
CA LEU A 260 -15.09 5.09 -1.41
C LEU A 260 -15.97 4.32 -2.40
N ARG A 261 -17.29 4.31 -2.17
CA ARG A 261 -18.21 3.37 -2.84
C ARG A 261 -19.39 4.01 -3.56
N CYS A 262 -19.56 5.33 -3.45
CA CYS A 262 -20.60 6.09 -4.12
C CYS A 262 -19.95 7.06 -5.13
N PRO A 263 -19.51 6.57 -6.31
CA PRO A 263 -18.69 7.34 -7.25
C PRO A 263 -19.39 8.59 -7.79
N ASP A 264 -20.73 8.59 -7.80
CA ASP A 264 -21.53 9.72 -8.28
C ASP A 264 -21.67 10.84 -7.24
N LEU A 265 -21.24 10.61 -5.99
CA LEU A 265 -21.38 11.57 -4.89
C LEU A 265 -20.01 12.11 -4.46
N LYS A 266 -19.93 13.42 -4.27
CA LYS A 266 -18.73 14.06 -3.73
C LYS A 266 -18.69 13.90 -2.20
N PHE A 267 -17.50 13.83 -1.61
CA PHE A 267 -17.35 13.70 -0.15
C PHE A 267 -18.12 14.76 0.66
N GLN A 268 -18.17 16.00 0.17
CA GLN A 268 -18.87 17.12 0.81
C GLN A 268 -20.38 16.88 0.91
N GLU A 269 -20.93 16.00 0.09
CA GLU A 269 -22.34 15.62 0.17
C GLU A 269 -22.64 14.75 1.39
N PHE A 270 -21.64 14.07 1.95
CA PHE A 270 -21.76 13.30 3.18
C PHE A 270 -21.63 14.16 4.44
N LEU A 271 -21.21 15.41 4.31
CA LEU A 271 -21.05 16.35 5.42
C LEU A 271 -22.35 17.13 5.70
N PRO A 272 -22.63 17.52 6.97
CA PRO A 272 -23.73 18.40 7.31
C PRO A 272 -23.65 19.74 6.58
N VAL A 273 -24.81 20.34 6.27
CA VAL A 273 -24.91 21.63 5.56
C VAL A 273 -24.13 22.73 6.30
N ALA A 274 -24.18 22.73 7.63
CA ALA A 274 -23.54 23.72 8.49
C ALA A 274 -22.07 23.41 8.83
N SER A 275 -21.48 22.35 8.26
CA SER A 275 -20.09 22.01 8.55
C SER A 275 -19.14 23.05 7.92
N PRO A 276 -18.20 23.65 8.68
CA PRO A 276 -17.16 24.51 8.11
C PRO A 276 -16.37 23.80 7.00
N ALA A 277 -16.25 22.47 7.09
CA ALA A 277 -15.58 21.65 6.09
C ALA A 277 -16.34 21.57 4.75
N ARG A 278 -17.62 21.97 4.70
CA ARG A 278 -18.40 22.08 3.47
C ARG A 278 -18.06 23.35 2.69
N ASN A 279 -17.62 24.40 3.40
CA ASN A 279 -17.15 25.67 2.86
C ASN A 279 -15.64 25.70 2.65
N LEU A 280 -14.93 24.64 3.02
CA LEU A 280 -13.65 24.35 2.40
C LEU A 280 -13.96 24.08 0.93
N THR A 281 -13.97 25.15 0.13
CA THR A 281 -13.60 25.04 -1.27
C THR A 281 -12.28 24.31 -1.22
N PHE A 282 -12.33 23.02 -1.58
CA PHE A 282 -11.16 22.34 -2.07
C PHE A 282 -10.82 23.16 -3.30
N GLY A 283 -10.03 24.23 -3.08
CA GLY A 283 -9.73 25.23 -4.08
C GLY A 283 -9.37 24.44 -5.32
N SER A 284 -9.87 24.87 -6.47
CA SER A 284 -9.54 24.30 -7.77
C SER A 284 -8.03 24.05 -7.84
N PHE A 285 -7.61 22.88 -7.36
CA PHE A 285 -6.27 22.35 -7.40
C PHE A 285 -6.19 22.00 -8.87
N GLY A 286 -5.61 22.95 -9.61
CA GLY A 286 -5.99 23.23 -10.99
C GLY A 286 -6.10 22.01 -11.87
N GLU A 287 -6.89 22.15 -12.92
CA GLU A 287 -6.91 21.33 -14.12
C GLU A 287 -5.55 21.30 -14.84
N THR A 288 -4.42 21.46 -14.14
CA THR A 288 -3.08 21.29 -14.69
C THR A 288 -2.81 19.80 -14.80
N GLY A 289 -3.54 19.07 -15.64
CA GLY A 289 -3.18 17.78 -16.27
C GLY A 289 -2.51 16.65 -15.45
N GLU A 290 -2.39 16.77 -14.13
CA GLU A 290 -1.51 15.98 -13.28
C GLU A 290 -2.35 15.15 -12.31
N SER A 291 -2.86 14.01 -12.82
CA SER A 291 -3.40 12.85 -12.08
C SER A 291 -4.40 13.13 -10.93
N GLY A 292 -5.68 12.82 -11.15
CA GLY A 292 -6.80 13.02 -10.23
C GLY A 292 -6.76 12.31 -8.87
N ALA A 293 -5.66 11.64 -8.50
CA ALA A 293 -5.54 10.96 -7.21
C ALA A 293 -5.32 11.92 -6.02
N VAL A 294 -4.68 13.08 -6.22
CA VAL A 294 -4.39 14.03 -5.12
C VAL A 294 -5.59 14.93 -4.78
N ASN A 295 -6.58 15.00 -5.67
CA ASN A 295 -7.78 15.80 -5.52
C ASN A 295 -8.95 15.02 -4.89
N ASN A 296 -8.72 13.77 -4.47
CA ASN A 296 -9.77 13.01 -3.79
C ASN A 296 -9.90 13.51 -2.33
N PRO A 297 -11.00 14.19 -1.95
CA PRO A 297 -11.26 14.66 -0.58
C PRO A 297 -11.18 13.55 0.47
N PHE A 298 -11.28 12.29 0.06
CA PHE A 298 -10.96 11.12 0.86
C PHE A 298 -9.57 11.19 1.52
N PHE A 299 -8.50 11.44 0.75
CA PHE A 299 -7.13 11.43 1.30
C PHE A 299 -6.88 12.60 2.26
N TRP A 300 -7.59 13.70 2.07
CA TRP A 300 -7.48 14.88 2.93
C TRP A 300 -7.87 14.58 4.37
N ILE A 301 -8.93 13.80 4.59
CA ILE A 301 -9.43 13.38 5.92
C ILE A 301 -8.34 12.65 6.69
N PHE A 302 -7.65 11.72 6.04
CA PHE A 302 -6.62 10.90 6.67
C PHE A 302 -5.35 11.68 6.93
N GLN A 303 -4.95 12.55 6.01
CA GLN A 303 -3.79 13.40 6.21
C GLN A 303 -3.97 14.39 7.36
N HIS A 304 -5.18 14.95 7.55
CA HIS A 304 -5.50 15.79 8.72
C HIS A 304 -5.48 15.01 10.03
N ARG A 305 -5.62 13.69 9.96
CA ARG A 305 -5.52 12.76 11.09
C ARG A 305 -4.14 12.12 11.21
N GLN A 306 -3.14 12.69 10.54
CA GLN A 306 -1.75 12.22 10.52
C GLN A 306 -1.59 10.77 10.02
N ILE A 307 -2.59 10.24 9.32
CA ILE A 307 -2.48 8.95 8.63
C ILE A 307 -1.94 9.23 7.24
N SER A 308 -0.67 8.89 7.04
CA SER A 308 -0.02 9.06 5.74
C SER A 308 -0.69 8.20 4.67
N THR A 309 -1.27 8.85 3.66
CA THR A 309 -1.94 8.19 2.54
C THR A 309 -0.99 7.81 1.40
N THR A 310 0.24 8.34 1.39
CA THR A 310 1.31 7.91 0.47
C THR A 310 1.68 6.44 0.65
N SER A 311 1.11 5.82 1.68
CA SER A 311 1.44 4.50 2.18
C SER A 311 0.40 3.42 1.84
N TRP A 312 -0.68 3.78 1.15
CA TRP A 312 -1.89 2.95 1.07
C TRP A 312 -1.94 2.04 -0.16
N SER A 313 -1.57 2.55 -1.34
CA SER A 313 -1.76 1.84 -2.61
C SER A 313 -0.57 0.98 -3.05
N MET A 314 0.43 0.77 -2.20
CA MET A 314 1.72 0.15 -2.59
C MET A 314 2.45 0.84 -3.77
N MET A 315 1.94 1.96 -4.30
CA MET A 315 2.55 2.77 -5.35
C MET A 315 3.49 3.80 -4.72
N PHE A 316 4.74 3.43 -4.47
CA PHE A 316 5.67 4.31 -3.74
C PHE A 316 6.35 5.35 -4.61
N LEU A 317 6.59 5.09 -5.89
CA LEU A 317 7.46 5.95 -6.71
C LEU A 317 7.12 5.84 -8.19
N ASP A 318 6.28 6.75 -8.69
CA ASP A 318 6.52 7.65 -9.83
C ASP A 318 5.17 8.21 -10.34
N ARG A 319 5.01 9.54 -10.34
CA ARG A 319 3.81 10.21 -10.87
C ARG A 319 3.66 10.05 -12.38
N LYS A 320 4.72 9.62 -13.06
CA LYS A 320 4.72 9.43 -14.52
C LYS A 320 3.98 8.17 -14.96
N SER A 321 3.69 7.23 -14.06
CA SER A 321 2.98 5.99 -14.41
C SER A 321 1.47 6.03 -14.20
N ALA A 322 0.87 7.22 -14.07
CA ALA A 322 -0.60 7.39 -14.07
C ALA A 322 -1.31 6.81 -15.31
N ASN A 323 -0.55 6.38 -16.33
CA ASN A 323 -1.02 5.63 -17.50
C ASN A 323 -1.03 4.10 -17.32
N ALA A 324 -0.79 3.56 -16.13
CA ALA A 324 -0.95 2.14 -15.83
C ALA A 324 -2.44 1.76 -15.76
N THR A 325 -3.16 1.89 -16.87
CA THR A 325 -4.55 1.43 -17.08
C THR A 325 -4.66 -0.09 -17.28
N PHE A 326 -3.67 -0.88 -16.88
CA PHE A 326 -3.63 -2.31 -17.17
C PHE A 326 -4.07 -3.18 -15.98
N GLN A 327 -5.17 -3.91 -16.22
CA GLN A 327 -5.62 -5.23 -15.74
C GLN A 327 -5.43 -5.72 -14.30
N ASN A 328 -4.60 -5.12 -13.45
CA ASN A 328 -4.62 -5.44 -12.04
C ASN A 328 -5.77 -4.65 -11.41
N PRO A 329 -6.85 -5.30 -10.96
CA PRO A 329 -7.96 -4.57 -10.36
C PRO A 329 -7.42 -3.69 -9.22
N MET A 330 -6.45 -4.11 -8.43
CA MET A 330 -5.97 -3.34 -7.28
C MET A 330 -5.11 -2.10 -7.61
N THR A 331 -4.73 -1.87 -8.87
CA THR A 331 -3.85 -0.73 -9.24
C THR A 331 -4.60 0.52 -9.66
N THR A 332 -5.89 0.43 -10.03
CA THR A 332 -6.68 1.65 -10.29
C THR A 332 -7.14 2.27 -8.97
N PRO A 333 -7.15 3.61 -8.84
CA PRO A 333 -7.67 4.27 -7.65
C PRO A 333 -9.11 3.87 -7.30
N GLU A 334 -9.94 3.60 -8.31
CA GLU A 334 -11.35 3.19 -8.16
C GLU A 334 -11.49 1.84 -7.45
N ASN A 335 -10.71 0.86 -7.88
CA ASN A 335 -10.74 -0.49 -7.32
C ASN A 335 -9.99 -0.56 -5.98
N ALA A 336 -8.88 0.17 -5.82
CA ALA A 336 -8.23 0.33 -4.52
C ALA A 336 -9.20 0.94 -3.48
N GLY A 337 -10.00 1.93 -3.90
CA GLY A 337 -11.08 2.48 -3.08
C GLY A 337 -12.19 1.47 -2.80
N ALA A 338 -12.53 0.64 -3.79
CA ALA A 338 -13.51 -0.43 -3.64
C ALA A 338 -13.10 -1.46 -2.60
N GLU A 339 -11.90 -2.00 -2.73
CA GLU A 339 -11.36 -3.00 -1.84
C GLU A 339 -11.20 -2.44 -0.42
N LEU A 340 -10.67 -1.22 -0.28
CA LEU A 340 -10.58 -0.58 1.03
C LEU A 340 -11.96 -0.35 1.66
N GLY A 341 -12.96 0.07 0.88
CA GLY A 341 -14.32 0.25 1.36
C GLY A 341 -14.94 -1.06 1.85
N TRP A 342 -14.74 -2.15 1.11
CA TRP A 342 -15.15 -3.49 1.52
C TRP A 342 -14.44 -3.94 2.81
N ILE A 343 -13.12 -3.81 2.86
CA ILE A 343 -12.30 -4.17 4.03
C ILE A 343 -12.70 -3.34 5.26
N LEU A 344 -12.99 -2.04 5.09
CA LEU A 344 -13.49 -1.17 6.16
C LEU A 344 -14.86 -1.59 6.67
N ALA A 345 -15.72 -2.17 5.83
CA ALA A 345 -17.01 -2.69 6.25
C ALA A 345 -16.88 -4.02 7.01
N GLN A 346 -15.90 -4.87 6.69
CA GLN A 346 -15.71 -6.14 7.37
C GLN A 346 -15.60 -5.98 8.90
N GLY A 347 -16.45 -6.71 9.63
CA GLY A 347 -16.53 -6.62 11.10
C GLY A 347 -17.28 -5.41 11.64
N ASP A 348 -17.88 -4.58 10.78
CA ASP A 348 -18.87 -3.56 11.14
C ASP A 348 -20.22 -3.92 10.48
N PRO A 349 -21.16 -4.52 11.22
CA PRO A 349 -22.46 -4.91 10.69
C PRO A 349 -23.27 -3.76 10.08
N GLU A 350 -23.12 -2.53 10.59
CA GLU A 350 -23.85 -1.37 10.07
C GLU A 350 -23.32 -0.97 8.69
N LEU A 351 -22.01 -1.00 8.50
CA LEU A 351 -21.40 -0.70 7.20
C LEU A 351 -21.68 -1.82 6.19
N LEU A 352 -21.64 -3.10 6.63
CA LEU A 352 -21.95 -4.25 5.77
C LEU A 352 -23.37 -4.22 5.23
N ALA A 353 -24.33 -3.67 5.98
CA ALA A 353 -25.72 -3.54 5.53
C ALA A 353 -25.87 -2.70 4.24
N TYR A 354 -24.88 -1.87 3.90
CA TYR A 354 -24.88 -1.09 2.67
C TYR A 354 -24.42 -1.86 1.43
N PHE A 355 -23.77 -3.02 1.60
CA PHE A 355 -23.37 -3.86 0.48
C PHE A 355 -24.52 -4.80 0.09
N GLU A 356 -24.54 -5.23 -1.17
CA GLU A 356 -25.34 -6.36 -1.61
C GLU A 356 -24.49 -7.63 -1.56
N SER A 357 -25.12 -8.77 -1.27
CA SER A 357 -24.42 -10.05 -1.19
C SER A 357 -23.65 -10.32 -2.49
N GLY A 358 -22.34 -10.50 -2.38
CA GLY A 358 -21.45 -10.80 -3.51
C GLY A 358 -21.09 -9.60 -4.38
N LYS A 359 -21.45 -8.36 -4.00
CA LYS A 359 -21.11 -7.16 -4.77
C LYS A 359 -20.14 -6.28 -4.00
N LEU A 360 -19.09 -5.84 -4.69
CA LEU A 360 -18.13 -4.88 -4.12
C LEU A 360 -18.67 -3.44 -4.13
N TYR A 361 -19.71 -3.12 -4.91
CA TYR A 361 -20.28 -1.77 -5.02
C TYR A 361 -21.54 -1.57 -4.17
N ILE A 362 -21.79 -0.32 -3.78
CA ILE A 362 -23.01 0.09 -3.06
C ILE A 362 -24.03 0.59 -4.10
N PRO A 363 -25.26 0.05 -4.13
CA PRO A 363 -26.33 0.55 -5.00
C PRO A 363 -26.60 2.04 -4.78
N SER A 364 -26.99 2.77 -5.84
CA SER A 364 -27.26 4.22 -5.76
C SER A 364 -28.29 4.59 -4.69
N GLU A 365 -29.36 3.80 -4.53
CA GLU A 365 -30.36 3.97 -3.46
C GLU A 365 -29.76 3.87 -2.05
N LYS A 366 -28.77 2.98 -1.86
CA LYS A 366 -28.07 2.81 -0.58
C LYS A 366 -27.04 3.91 -0.36
N CYS A 367 -26.51 4.52 -1.44
CA CYS A 367 -25.67 5.71 -1.35
C CYS A 367 -26.43 6.93 -0.79
N ASP A 368 -27.70 7.12 -1.18
CA ASP A 368 -28.54 8.16 -0.60
C ASP A 368 -28.84 7.91 0.88
N GLN A 369 -29.13 6.66 1.27
CA GLN A 369 -29.29 6.28 2.68
C GLN A 369 -28.01 6.54 3.48
N LEU A 370 -26.85 6.19 2.92
CA LEU A 370 -25.54 6.40 3.54
C LEU A 370 -25.23 7.89 3.72
N LYS A 371 -25.58 8.71 2.71
CA LYS A 371 -25.49 10.18 2.76
C LYS A 371 -26.34 10.76 3.90
N VAL A 372 -27.60 10.34 4.03
CA VAL A 372 -28.49 10.77 5.12
C VAL A 372 -27.96 10.34 6.49
N LYS A 373 -27.53 9.08 6.62
CA LYS A 373 -26.96 8.54 7.85
C LYS A 373 -25.70 9.30 8.27
N SER A 374 -24.77 9.52 7.35
CA SER A 374 -23.56 10.29 7.58
C SER A 374 -23.85 11.70 8.12
N ARG A 375 -24.74 12.46 7.45
CA ARG A 375 -25.12 13.81 7.90
C ARG A 375 -25.75 13.82 9.29
N THR A 376 -26.59 12.83 9.57
CA THR A 376 -27.29 12.70 10.86
C THR A 376 -26.29 12.47 11.99
N GLU A 377 -25.38 11.49 11.83
CA GLU A 377 -24.38 11.17 12.85
C GLU A 377 -23.39 12.33 13.06
N LEU A 378 -22.89 12.92 11.97
CA LEU A 378 -22.01 14.09 12.04
C LEU A 378 -22.67 15.28 12.74
N SER A 379 -23.94 15.56 12.45
CA SER A 379 -24.66 16.67 13.11
C SER A 379 -24.84 16.39 14.60
N ARG A 380 -25.16 15.16 14.98
CA ARG A 380 -25.29 14.76 16.40
C ARG A 380 -23.97 14.90 17.15
N GLY A 381 -22.87 14.41 16.57
CA GLY A 381 -21.55 14.51 17.19
C GLY A 381 -21.03 15.93 17.32
N LEU A 382 -21.28 16.79 16.32
CA LEU A 382 -20.89 18.21 16.40
C LEU A 382 -21.61 18.94 17.54
N VAL A 383 -22.92 18.71 17.71
CA VAL A 383 -23.69 19.31 18.82
C VAL A 383 -23.14 18.86 20.18
N ALA A 384 -22.82 17.56 20.34
CA ALA A 384 -22.21 17.05 21.57
C ALA A 384 -20.84 17.70 21.87
N SER A 385 -19.99 17.85 20.85
CA SER A 385 -18.65 18.44 21.02
C SER A 385 -18.65 19.92 21.44
N VAL A 386 -19.72 20.65 21.12
CA VAL A 386 -19.90 22.06 21.52
C VAL A 386 -20.45 22.14 22.95
N ALA A 387 -21.31 21.20 23.35
CA ALA A 387 -21.87 21.14 24.70
C ALA A 387 -20.82 20.75 25.76
N ASP A 388 -19.84 19.92 25.40
CA ASP A 388 -18.83 19.38 26.32
C ASP A 388 -17.60 20.27 26.54
N LYS A 389 -17.56 21.48 25.96
CA LYS A 389 -16.54 22.48 26.31
C LYS A 389 -17.12 23.42 27.39
N PRO A 390 -16.92 23.15 28.69
CA PRO A 390 -17.19 24.14 29.72
C PRO A 390 -16.38 25.40 29.37
N GLY A 391 -17.03 26.56 29.44
CA GLY A 391 -16.51 27.81 28.92
C GLY A 391 -15.18 28.22 29.55
N ASP A 392 -14.07 27.77 28.98
CA ASP A 392 -12.74 28.27 29.28
C ASP A 392 -12.53 29.53 28.44
N ALA A 393 -13.25 30.58 28.83
CA ALA A 393 -13.16 31.93 28.30
C ALA A 393 -11.90 32.62 28.84
N THR A 394 -10.73 32.04 28.63
CA THR A 394 -9.46 32.77 28.70
C THR A 394 -8.82 32.77 27.34
N THR A 395 -9.29 33.68 26.49
CA THR A 395 -8.54 34.17 25.34
C THR A 395 -7.17 34.63 25.85
N PRO A 396 -6.04 34.02 25.45
CA PRO A 396 -4.74 34.59 25.76
C PRO A 396 -4.67 35.91 25.02
N GLN A 397 -4.75 37.03 25.74
CA GLN A 397 -4.44 38.33 25.17
C GLN A 397 -3.00 38.28 24.67
N ALA A 398 -2.85 38.49 23.37
CA ALA A 398 -1.58 38.62 22.68
C ALA A 398 -0.83 39.83 23.28
N GLY A 399 0.12 39.53 24.15
CA GLY A 399 1.08 40.48 24.70
C GLY A 399 2.50 39.98 24.44
N MET A 400 2.90 39.88 23.18
CA MET A 400 4.31 39.72 22.79
C MET A 400 4.60 40.54 21.54
N SER A 401 4.90 41.83 21.76
CA SER A 401 5.48 42.75 20.79
C SER A 401 7.00 42.56 20.70
N GLY A 402 7.43 41.36 20.31
CA GLY A 402 8.79 41.07 19.89
C GLY A 402 8.77 40.66 18.43
N ASP A 403 9.56 41.33 17.59
CA ASP A 403 9.79 41.11 16.15
C ASP A 403 9.85 39.61 15.74
N GLY A 404 10.37 38.75 16.61
CA GLY A 404 10.49 37.32 16.34
C GLY A 404 9.22 36.54 16.63
N THR A 405 8.40 36.26 15.60
CA THR A 405 7.44 35.15 15.71
C THR A 405 8.23 33.83 15.91
N PRO A 406 7.81 32.93 16.82
CA PRO A 406 8.57 31.71 17.12
C PRO A 406 8.89 30.86 15.88
N GLY A 407 8.01 30.84 14.88
CA GLY A 407 8.23 30.16 13.61
C GLY A 407 9.44 30.68 12.81
N LYS A 408 9.65 32.00 12.78
CA LYS A 408 10.82 32.63 12.14
C LYS A 408 12.12 32.16 12.80
N SER A 409 12.16 32.19 14.13
CA SER A 409 13.34 31.74 14.89
C SER A 409 13.67 30.26 14.67
N ILE A 410 12.66 29.41 14.41
CA ILE A 410 12.88 28.00 14.13
C ILE A 410 13.47 27.83 12.72
N LEU A 411 12.93 28.51 11.70
CA LEU A 411 13.51 28.47 10.35
C LEU A 411 14.95 28.98 10.33
N GLU A 412 15.23 30.08 11.03
CA GLU A 412 16.56 30.67 11.13
C GLU A 412 17.56 29.70 11.77
N ARG A 413 17.19 29.07 12.90
CA ARG A 413 18.08 28.13 13.60
C ARG A 413 18.24 26.79 12.90
N ARG A 414 17.22 26.30 12.20
CA ARG A 414 17.16 24.91 11.71
C ARG A 414 17.42 24.78 10.21
N CYS A 415 17.17 25.83 9.44
CA CYS A 415 17.14 25.76 7.97
C CYS A 415 18.10 26.75 7.32
N PHE A 416 18.35 27.91 7.92
CA PHE A 416 19.09 29.02 7.32
C PHE A 416 20.54 28.67 6.94
N ALA A 417 21.23 27.87 7.76
CA ALA A 417 22.62 27.51 7.49
C ALA A 417 22.82 26.83 6.12
N CYS A 418 21.84 26.05 5.65
CA CYS A 418 21.90 25.34 4.37
C CYS A 418 21.25 26.11 3.21
N HIS A 419 20.27 26.95 3.51
CA HIS A 419 19.45 27.63 2.51
C HIS A 419 19.88 29.07 2.22
N ASP A 420 20.58 29.69 3.17
CA ASP A 420 21.01 31.10 3.15
C ASP A 420 22.48 31.30 3.55
N GLY A 421 23.20 30.19 3.78
CA GLY A 421 24.64 30.18 4.03
C GLY A 421 25.50 30.25 2.75
N PRO A 422 26.83 30.25 2.89
CA PRO A 422 27.76 30.30 1.76
C PRO A 422 27.59 29.11 0.79
N ASP A 423 27.10 27.97 1.29
CA ASP A 423 26.84 26.75 0.51
C ASP A 423 25.38 26.63 0.06
N LYS A 424 24.69 27.77 -0.18
CA LYS A 424 23.25 27.77 -0.48
C LYS A 424 22.89 26.81 -1.62
N THR A 425 21.89 25.97 -1.38
CA THR A 425 21.25 25.18 -2.43
C THR A 425 19.74 25.37 -2.36
N GLY A 426 19.12 25.76 -3.48
CA GLY A 426 17.65 25.85 -3.58
C GLY A 426 17.04 27.17 -3.07
N VAL A 427 15.94 27.04 -2.33
CA VAL A 427 15.06 28.15 -1.90
C VAL A 427 15.65 28.86 -0.68
N SER A 428 15.72 30.20 -0.72
CA SER A 428 16.09 31.04 0.42
C SER A 428 14.95 31.13 1.44
N PHE A 429 15.30 31.11 2.73
CA PHE A 429 14.39 31.35 3.86
C PHE A 429 14.48 32.78 4.41
N ARG A 430 15.14 33.70 3.69
CA ARG A 430 15.03 35.14 3.98
C ARG A 430 13.60 35.60 3.81
N GLU A 431 13.19 36.54 4.65
CA GLU A 431 11.80 36.99 4.72
C GLU A 431 11.29 37.53 3.37
N ASP A 432 12.09 38.33 2.66
CA ASP A 432 11.72 38.90 1.36
C ASP A 432 11.62 37.85 0.25
N ASP A 433 12.52 36.86 0.27
CA ASP A 433 12.48 35.75 -0.68
C ASP A 433 11.27 34.85 -0.44
N LEU A 434 10.92 34.60 0.83
CA LEU A 434 9.71 33.88 1.21
C LEU A 434 8.44 34.66 0.84
N LYS A 435 8.39 35.98 1.06
CA LYS A 435 7.27 36.83 0.62
C LYS A 435 7.09 36.75 -0.90
N ALA A 436 8.19 36.91 -1.65
CA ALA A 436 8.15 36.84 -3.11
C ALA A 436 7.65 35.46 -3.60
N LEU A 437 8.04 34.39 -2.91
CA LEU A 437 7.64 33.03 -3.24
C LEU A 437 6.18 32.74 -2.88
N LEU A 438 5.72 33.17 -1.71
CA LEU A 438 4.32 33.08 -1.28
C LEU A 438 3.39 33.88 -2.19
N ASN A 439 3.85 35.03 -2.71
CA ASN A 439 3.09 35.82 -3.67
C ASN A 439 2.97 35.14 -5.03
N ARG A 440 4.03 34.48 -5.50
CA ARG A 440 4.03 33.75 -6.79
C ARG A 440 3.22 32.46 -6.72
N VAL A 441 3.18 31.84 -5.55
CA VAL A 441 2.53 30.56 -5.32
C VAL A 441 1.77 30.68 -4.00
N PRO A 442 0.52 31.17 -4.01
CA PRO A 442 -0.27 31.39 -2.78
C PRO A 442 -0.44 30.14 -1.91
N THR A 443 -0.32 28.95 -2.51
CA THR A 443 -0.36 27.64 -1.84
C THR A 443 1.02 27.15 -1.36
N PHE A 444 2.09 27.94 -1.54
CA PHE A 444 3.46 27.54 -1.24
C PHE A 444 3.72 27.36 0.24
N GLY A 445 3.15 28.21 1.10
CA GLY A 445 3.31 28.05 2.55
C GLY A 445 2.80 26.69 3.02
N GLU A 446 1.64 26.27 2.51
CA GLU A 446 1.05 24.97 2.81
C GLU A 446 1.81 23.82 2.14
N THR A 447 2.28 24.02 0.90
CA THR A 447 3.02 23.00 0.12
C THR A 447 4.44 22.76 0.65
N LEU A 448 5.17 23.81 1.04
CA LEU A 448 6.50 23.75 1.66
C LEU A 448 6.44 23.00 2.99
N ILE A 449 5.45 23.32 3.83
CA ILE A 449 5.24 22.62 5.10
C ILE A 449 4.87 21.15 4.85
N ARG A 450 3.96 20.89 3.90
CA ARG A 450 3.45 19.54 3.61
C ARG A 450 4.47 18.62 2.94
N ARG A 451 5.28 19.13 2.00
CA ARG A 451 6.24 18.33 1.21
C ARG A 451 7.67 18.34 1.75
N THR A 452 8.08 19.37 2.49
CA THR A 452 9.49 19.54 2.88
C THR A 452 9.70 19.41 4.39
N LEU A 453 8.69 19.74 5.21
CA LEU A 453 8.81 19.73 6.68
C LEU A 453 7.99 18.62 7.39
N LEU A 454 6.96 18.07 6.73
CA LEU A 454 6.02 17.07 7.28
C LEU A 454 6.25 15.66 6.75
N THR A 455 6.50 15.49 5.46
CA THR A 455 6.98 14.21 4.93
C THR A 455 8.44 14.08 5.31
N GLU A 456 8.87 12.92 5.84
CA GLU A 456 10.30 12.60 5.96
C GLU A 456 10.94 12.99 4.61
N PRO A 457 11.83 13.99 4.57
CA PRO A 457 12.40 14.42 3.30
C PRO A 457 12.96 13.18 2.63
N GLU A 458 12.83 13.07 1.31
CA GLU A 458 13.64 12.10 0.58
C GLU A 458 15.08 12.25 1.09
N VAL A 459 15.53 11.24 1.84
CA VAL A 459 16.63 11.33 2.83
C VAL A 459 17.98 11.63 2.16
N THR A 460 17.99 11.80 0.85
CA THR A 460 19.15 12.03 0.01
C THR A 460 19.59 13.49 -0.08
N ARG A 461 18.79 14.49 0.32
CA ARG A 461 19.16 15.92 0.11
C ARG A 461 19.11 16.87 1.32
N MET A 462 18.58 16.47 2.48
CA MET A 462 18.67 17.28 3.70
C MET A 462 19.71 16.67 4.66
N PRO A 463 20.61 17.47 5.28
CA PRO A 463 21.64 16.93 6.15
C PRO A 463 21.04 16.17 7.35
N LEU A 464 21.46 14.91 7.51
CA LEU A 464 21.04 13.96 8.56
C LEU A 464 21.39 14.38 10.00
N HIS A 465 22.09 15.51 10.20
CA HIS A 465 22.67 15.89 11.49
C HIS A 465 21.74 16.70 12.40
N SER A 466 20.54 17.06 11.94
CA SER A 466 19.53 17.71 12.78
C SER A 466 18.36 16.76 13.06
N ALA A 467 17.91 16.71 14.32
CA ALA A 467 16.72 15.94 14.68
C ALA A 467 15.52 16.39 13.81
N PRO A 468 14.56 15.51 13.50
CA PRO A 468 13.32 15.95 12.86
C PRO A 468 12.65 17.07 13.67
N LEU A 469 12.03 18.04 13.00
CA LEU A 469 11.22 19.06 13.67
C LEU A 469 10.10 18.37 14.47
N ASN A 470 9.91 18.78 15.72
CA ASN A 470 8.78 18.29 16.52
C ASN A 470 7.47 18.99 16.12
N GLU A 471 6.34 18.51 16.64
CA GLU A 471 5.03 19.03 16.24
C GLU A 471 4.80 20.50 16.64
N SER A 472 5.34 20.92 17.79
CA SER A 472 5.28 22.32 18.22
C SER A 472 6.05 23.22 17.26
N GLU A 473 7.25 22.80 16.86
CA GLU A 473 8.07 23.55 15.90
C GLU A 473 7.38 23.66 14.54
N ARG A 474 6.83 22.54 14.02
CA ARG A 474 6.07 22.52 12.77
C ARG A 474 4.86 23.46 12.82
N ARG A 475 4.13 23.48 13.93
CA ARG A 475 2.98 24.37 14.14
C ARG A 475 3.41 25.84 14.14
N GLN A 476 4.52 26.18 14.80
CA GLN A 476 5.03 27.55 14.86
C GLN A 476 5.50 28.05 13.49
N ILE A 477 6.22 27.23 12.72
CA ILE A 477 6.59 27.56 11.34
C ILE A 477 5.35 27.82 10.47
N ARG A 478 4.29 27.01 10.63
CA ARG A 478 3.02 27.20 9.91
C ARG A 478 2.36 28.53 10.19
N ILE A 479 2.31 28.91 11.47
CA ILE A 479 1.74 30.20 11.88
C ILE A 479 2.53 31.34 11.24
N TYR A 480 3.87 31.27 11.28
CA TYR A 480 4.73 32.29 10.69
C TYR A 480 4.55 32.41 9.16
N LEU A 481 4.60 31.31 8.42
CA LEU A 481 4.49 31.37 6.95
C LEU A 481 3.11 31.86 6.48
N ARG A 482 2.05 31.59 7.24
CA ARG A 482 0.71 32.13 6.98
C ARG A 482 0.66 33.63 7.20
N ASP A 483 1.12 34.10 8.37
CA ASP A 483 1.18 35.54 8.70
C ASP A 483 2.02 36.31 7.67
N LEU A 484 3.13 35.71 7.24
CA LEU A 484 4.00 36.29 6.23
C LEU A 484 3.31 36.44 4.87
N GLY A 485 2.51 35.45 4.47
CA GLY A 485 1.72 35.49 3.23
C GLY A 485 0.60 36.54 3.28
N GLU A 486 -0.11 36.65 4.41
CA GLU A 486 -1.15 37.66 4.63
C GLU A 486 -0.55 39.09 4.51
N ARG A 487 0.57 39.35 5.19
CA ARG A 487 1.28 40.64 5.10
C ARG A 487 1.81 40.95 3.69
N ALA A 488 2.24 39.93 2.96
CA ALA A 488 2.75 40.09 1.59
C ALA A 488 1.63 40.45 0.59
N GLY A 489 0.42 39.93 0.78
CA GLY A 489 -0.75 40.27 -0.03
C GLY A 489 -1.30 41.68 0.22
N GLU A 490 -1.26 42.15 1.47
CA GLU A 490 -1.68 43.52 1.83
C GLU A 490 -0.76 44.60 1.23
N ALA A 491 0.53 44.31 1.07
CA ALA A 491 1.50 45.24 0.50
C ALA A 491 1.37 45.45 -1.03
N LEU A 492 0.71 44.52 -1.73
CA LEU A 492 0.47 44.60 -3.19
C LEU A 492 -0.86 45.26 -3.56
N THR A 493 -1.76 45.42 -2.59
CA THR A 493 -3.08 46.03 -2.77
C THR A 493 -3.12 47.51 -2.40
N ARG A 494 -2.02 48.05 -1.87
CA ARG A 494 -1.75 49.48 -1.68
C ARG A 494 -0.79 49.96 -2.76
#